data_AF-A0A7S2CU92-F1
#
_entry.id   AF-A0A7S2CU92-F1
#
_cell.length_a   1.000
_cell.length_b   1.000
_cell.length_c   1.000
_cell.angle_alpha   90.00
_cell.angle_beta   90.00
_cell.angle_gamma   90.00
#
_symmetry.space_group_name_H-M   'P 1'
#
loop_
_entity.id
_entity.type
_entity.pdbx_description
1 polymer ?
#
loop_
_entity_poly.entity_id
_entity_poly.type
_entity_poly.pdbx_seq_one_letter_code
_entity_poly.pdbx_strand_id
1 'polypeptide(L)'
;NEAFPDITIDCTSQGVEAAKNNANALFAKGSLSESVRWFSKAIWLVQSKRVPGVPADLQSILHSNRAFAYIKLQKWSEAAEDCSEALAKNGKNTKAKYRRAMACFELG
;
A
#
# COMPACT_ATOMS: atom_id res chain seq x y z
N ASN A 1 -7.48 -10.39 14.58
CA ASN A 1 -6.36 -9.69 15.22
C ASN A 1 -6.02 -8.43 14.43
N GLU A 2 -5.71 -7.35 15.14
CA GLU A 2 -5.34 -6.05 14.56
C GLU A 2 -3.93 -6.08 13.98
N ALA A 3 -3.73 -5.52 12.78
CA ALA A 3 -2.40 -5.37 12.21
C ALA A 3 -1.67 -4.22 12.90
N PHE A 4 -0.39 -4.42 13.26
CA PHE A 4 0.52 -3.40 13.82
C PHE A 4 -0.13 -2.53 14.91
N PRO A 5 -0.41 -3.09 16.10
CA PRO A 5 -1.12 -2.37 17.17
C PRO A 5 -0.32 -1.17 17.71
N ASP A 6 0.99 -1.12 17.46
CA ASP A 6 1.87 0.00 17.80
C ASP A 6 1.72 1.21 16.87
N ILE A 7 1.09 1.04 15.69
CA ILE A 7 0.84 2.12 14.74
C ILE A 7 -0.59 2.64 14.94
N THR A 8 -0.69 3.91 15.33
CA THR A 8 -1.95 4.63 15.48
C THR A 8 -2.22 5.47 14.24
N ILE A 9 -3.41 5.30 13.65
CA ILE A 9 -3.91 6.10 12.54
C ILE A 9 -5.34 6.50 12.89
N ASP A 10 -5.67 7.78 12.71
CA ASP A 10 -7.04 8.26 12.91
C ASP A 10 -8.00 7.50 11.99
N CYS A 11 -9.13 7.04 12.54
CA CYS A 11 -10.13 6.27 11.81
C CYS A 11 -11.01 7.16 10.89
N THR A 12 -10.35 8.00 10.08
CA THR A 12 -10.96 8.93 9.12
C THR A 12 -10.25 8.82 7.78
N SER A 13 -10.90 9.27 6.70
CA SER A 13 -10.26 9.34 5.38
C SER A 13 -8.98 10.19 5.39
N GLN A 14 -8.97 11.27 6.17
CA GLN A 14 -7.82 12.14 6.37
C GLN A 14 -6.70 11.44 7.13
N GLY A 15 -7.04 10.62 8.13
CA GLY A 15 -6.07 9.78 8.85
C GLY A 15 -5.39 8.78 7.92
N VAL A 16 -6.15 8.12 7.05
CA VAL A 16 -5.60 7.21 6.02
C VAL A 16 -4.68 7.96 5.05
N GLU A 17 -5.05 9.16 4.63
CA GLU A 17 -4.22 10.02 3.77
C GLU A 17 -2.92 10.46 4.48
N ALA A 18 -3.00 10.81 5.76
CA ALA A 18 -1.84 11.15 6.59
C ALA A 18 -0.91 9.94 6.76
N ALA A 19 -1.47 8.76 6.99
CA ALA A 19 -0.71 7.51 7.08
C ALA A 19 0.01 7.18 5.76
N LYS A 20 -0.65 7.37 4.61
CA LYS A 20 -0.01 7.29 3.29
C LYS A 20 1.19 8.25 3.19
N ASN A 21 1.01 9.49 3.59
CA ASN A 21 2.05 10.52 3.50
C ASN A 21 3.24 10.17 4.40
N ASN A 22 2.99 9.69 5.61
CA ASN A 22 4.03 9.22 6.52
C ASN A 22 4.78 7.99 5.94
N ALA A 23 4.05 7.01 5.40
CA ALA A 23 4.63 5.84 4.75
C ALA A 23 5.50 6.23 3.54
N ASN A 24 5.08 7.22 2.74
CA ASN A 24 5.88 7.77 1.64
C ASN A 24 7.15 8.48 2.14
N ALA A 25 7.08 9.19 3.26
CA ALA A 25 8.24 9.84 3.87
C ALA A 25 9.26 8.80 4.38
N LEU A 26 8.79 7.72 5.02
CA LEU A 26 9.63 6.59 5.43
C LEU A 26 10.28 5.91 4.21
N PHE A 27 9.51 5.72 3.12
CA PHE A 27 10.05 5.18 1.88
C PHE A 27 11.17 6.06 1.31
N ALA A 28 10.97 7.38 1.25
CA ALA A 28 11.96 8.32 0.75
C ALA A 28 13.25 8.35 1.58
N LYS A 29 13.15 8.04 2.88
CA LYS A 29 14.30 7.89 3.79
C LYS A 29 15.02 6.55 3.67
N GLY A 30 14.52 5.62 2.84
CA GLY A 30 15.05 4.26 2.72
C GLY A 30 14.57 3.30 3.82
N SER A 31 13.69 3.74 4.72
CA SER A 31 13.06 2.91 5.76
C SER A 31 11.92 2.08 5.17
N LEU A 32 12.27 1.18 4.25
CA LEU A 32 11.31 0.42 3.44
C LEU A 32 10.40 -0.50 4.28
N SER A 33 10.96 -1.22 5.25
CA SER A 33 10.18 -2.10 6.13
C SER A 33 9.15 -1.32 6.93
N GLU A 34 9.51 -0.16 7.48
CA GLU A 34 8.58 0.71 8.21
C GLU A 34 7.51 1.30 7.28
N SER A 35 7.90 1.69 6.06
CA SER A 35 6.93 2.10 5.04
C SER A 35 5.87 1.03 4.77
N VAL A 36 6.30 -0.24 4.60
CA VAL A 36 5.39 -1.39 4.42
C VAL A 36 4.44 -1.55 5.61
N ARG A 37 4.94 -1.42 6.85
CA ARG A 37 4.10 -1.57 8.06
C ARG A 37 3.01 -0.50 8.10
N TRP A 38 3.36 0.76 7.84
CA TRP A 38 2.40 1.87 7.81
C TRP A 38 1.34 1.70 6.72
N PHE A 39 1.74 1.32 5.50
CA PHE A 39 0.77 1.02 4.45
C PHE A 39 -0.14 -0.15 4.83
N SER A 40 0.42 -1.20 5.41
CA SER A 40 -0.34 -2.39 5.82
C SER A 40 -1.37 -2.05 6.89
N LYS A 41 -1.03 -1.19 7.86
CA LYS A 41 -1.98 -0.68 8.85
C LYS A 41 -3.10 0.11 8.19
N ALA A 42 -2.76 1.04 7.29
CA ALA A 42 -3.74 1.85 6.58
C ALA A 42 -4.70 0.98 5.76
N ILE A 43 -4.17 0.01 5.01
CA ILE A 43 -4.97 -0.96 4.23
C ILE A 43 -5.88 -1.77 5.14
N TRP A 44 -5.36 -2.27 6.27
CA TRP A 44 -6.15 -3.03 7.24
C TRP A 44 -7.31 -2.19 7.82
N LEU A 45 -7.11 -0.91 8.11
CA LEU A 45 -8.19 -0.02 8.58
C LEU A 45 -9.30 0.15 7.54
N VAL A 46 -8.93 0.27 6.26
CA VAL A 46 -9.90 0.37 5.18
C VAL A 46 -10.65 -0.94 4.98
N GLN A 47 -9.94 -2.07 4.93
CA GLN A 47 -10.51 -3.40 4.71
C GLN A 47 -11.37 -3.87 5.89
N SER A 48 -11.00 -3.52 7.12
CA SER A 48 -11.79 -3.79 8.34
C SER A 48 -13.04 -2.92 8.45
N LYS A 49 -13.31 -2.05 7.46
CA LYS A 49 -14.44 -1.11 7.41
C LYS A 49 -14.50 -0.17 8.62
N ARG A 50 -13.38 0.03 9.32
CA ARG A 50 -13.25 1.00 10.42
C ARG A 50 -13.25 2.43 9.91
N VAL A 51 -12.88 2.64 8.66
CA VAL A 51 -12.92 3.93 7.97
C VAL A 51 -13.82 3.81 6.73
N PRO A 52 -15.13 4.04 6.86
CA PRO A 52 -16.03 4.04 5.70
C PRO A 52 -15.74 5.24 4.79
N GLY A 53 -16.05 5.10 3.50
CA GLY A 53 -15.99 6.21 2.54
C GLY A 53 -14.60 6.53 1.98
N VAL A 54 -13.58 5.69 2.21
CA VAL A 54 -12.26 5.87 1.59
C VAL A 54 -12.36 5.65 0.07
N PRO A 55 -12.00 6.65 -0.77
CA PRO A 55 -12.11 6.54 -2.22
C PRO A 55 -11.33 5.35 -2.79
N ALA A 56 -11.88 4.68 -3.80
CA ALA A 56 -11.21 3.56 -4.47
C ALA A 56 -9.83 3.95 -5.04
N ASP A 57 -9.69 5.20 -5.49
CA ASP A 57 -8.41 5.75 -5.95
C ASP A 57 -7.36 5.77 -4.84
N LEU A 58 -7.73 6.21 -3.63
CA LEU A 58 -6.82 6.19 -2.48
C LEU A 58 -6.44 4.75 -2.09
N GLN A 59 -7.40 3.84 -2.08
CA GLN A 59 -7.13 2.41 -1.83
C GLN A 59 -6.15 1.83 -2.86
N SER A 60 -6.34 2.15 -4.15
CA SER A 60 -5.43 1.75 -5.22
C SER A 60 -4.02 2.30 -5.00
N ILE A 61 -3.90 3.57 -4.58
CA ILE A 61 -2.61 4.20 -4.30
C ILE A 61 -1.90 3.53 -3.12
N LEU A 62 -2.61 3.20 -2.04
CA LEU A 62 -2.02 2.51 -0.87
C LEU A 62 -1.38 1.18 -1.27
N HIS A 63 -2.14 0.32 -1.97
CA HIS A 63 -1.63 -0.97 -2.45
C HIS A 63 -0.48 -0.77 -3.44
N SER A 64 -0.61 0.14 -4.41
CA SER A 64 0.44 0.39 -5.40
C SER A 64 1.74 0.88 -4.77
N ASN A 65 1.68 1.72 -3.74
CA ASN A 65 2.87 2.23 -3.06
C ASN A 65 3.49 1.18 -2.13
N ARG A 66 2.68 0.36 -1.45
CA ARG A 66 3.19 -0.78 -0.69
C ARG A 66 3.88 -1.81 -1.62
N ALA A 67 3.32 -2.07 -2.80
CA ALA A 67 3.97 -2.86 -3.84
C ALA A 67 5.35 -2.32 -4.21
N PHE A 68 5.48 -0.99 -4.29
CA PHE A 68 6.77 -0.39 -4.63
C PHE A 68 7.81 -0.55 -3.51
N ALA A 69 7.37 -0.50 -2.25
CA ALA A 69 8.23 -0.84 -1.11
C ALA A 69 8.65 -2.31 -1.15
N TYR A 70 7.73 -3.23 -1.49
CA TYR A 70 8.06 -4.65 -1.69
C TYR A 70 9.06 -4.88 -2.82
N ILE A 71 8.88 -4.21 -3.96
CA ILE A 71 9.86 -4.20 -5.07
C ILE A 71 11.25 -3.79 -4.59
N LYS A 72 11.34 -2.72 -3.80
CA LYS A 72 12.65 -2.26 -3.28
C LYS A 72 13.27 -3.21 -2.27
N LEU A 73 12.46 -4.06 -1.65
CA LEU A 73 12.86 -5.16 -0.78
C LEU A 73 13.04 -6.49 -1.54
N GLN A 74 12.92 -6.50 -2.88
CA GLN A 74 12.96 -7.70 -3.72
C GLN A 74 11.91 -8.77 -3.35
N LYS A 75 10.79 -8.33 -2.79
CA LYS A 75 9.62 -9.16 -2.46
C LYS A 75 8.64 -9.17 -3.62
N TRP A 76 9.01 -9.89 -4.67
CA TRP A 76 8.34 -9.81 -5.97
C TRP A 76 6.91 -10.37 -5.95
N SER A 77 6.68 -11.48 -5.26
CA SER A 77 5.35 -12.10 -5.13
C SER A 77 4.37 -11.15 -4.44
N GLU A 78 4.74 -10.60 -3.28
CA GLU A 78 3.89 -9.66 -2.54
C GLU A 78 3.64 -8.37 -3.35
N ALA A 79 4.65 -7.91 -4.12
CA ALA A 79 4.47 -6.75 -5.00
C ALA A 79 3.47 -7.02 -6.14
N ALA A 80 3.49 -8.21 -6.74
CA ALA A 80 2.57 -8.58 -7.81
C ALA A 80 1.13 -8.70 -7.30
N GLU A 81 0.95 -9.29 -6.12
CA GLU A 81 -0.35 -9.38 -5.43
C GLU A 81 -0.90 -7.98 -5.11
N ASP A 82 -0.11 -7.11 -4.48
CA ASP A 82 -0.54 -5.75 -4.17
C ASP A 82 -0.87 -4.94 -5.43
N CYS A 83 -0.11 -5.10 -6.51
CA CYS A 83 -0.45 -4.42 -7.75
C CYS A 83 -1.77 -4.93 -8.33
N SER A 84 -2.09 -6.22 -8.16
CA SER A 84 -3.35 -6.79 -8.60
C SER A 84 -4.52 -6.24 -7.79
N GLU A 85 -4.38 -6.13 -6.47
CA GLU A 85 -5.33 -5.45 -5.59
C GLU A 85 -5.50 -3.98 -5.98
N ALA A 86 -4.40 -3.26 -6.22
CA ALA A 86 -4.44 -1.86 -6.64
C ALA A 86 -5.25 -1.68 -7.94
N LEU A 87 -5.07 -2.57 -8.91
CA LEU A 87 -5.78 -2.54 -10.19
C LEU A 87 -7.24 -2.97 -10.07
N ALA A 88 -7.58 -3.85 -9.12
CA ALA A 88 -8.96 -4.18 -8.81
C ALA A 88 -9.73 -2.97 -8.23
N LYS A 89 -9.05 -2.07 -7.49
CA LYS A 89 -9.65 -0.82 -7.01
C LYS A 89 -9.70 0.27 -8.07
N ASN A 90 -8.61 0.44 -8.84
CA ASN A 90 -8.54 1.38 -9.96
C ASN A 90 -7.68 0.83 -11.10
N GLY A 91 -8.35 0.32 -12.14
CA GLY A 91 -7.70 -0.24 -13.33
C GLY A 91 -6.93 0.76 -14.20
N LYS A 92 -7.06 2.07 -13.94
CA LYS A 92 -6.31 3.14 -14.62
C LYS A 92 -4.98 3.47 -13.93
N ASN A 93 -4.65 2.82 -12.80
CA ASN A 93 -3.39 3.06 -12.09
C ASN A 93 -2.18 2.56 -12.90
N THR A 94 -1.58 3.43 -13.71
CA THR A 94 -0.43 3.12 -14.57
C THR A 94 0.78 2.67 -13.77
N LYS A 95 1.00 3.23 -12.56
CA LYS A 95 2.11 2.82 -11.69
C LYS A 95 1.94 1.37 -11.23
N ALA A 96 0.72 0.95 -10.88
CA ALA A 96 0.44 -0.44 -10.52
C ALA A 96 0.65 -1.39 -11.71
N LYS A 97 0.24 -1.02 -12.94
CA LYS A 97 0.51 -1.84 -14.14
C LYS A 97 2.00 -2.06 -14.37
N TYR A 98 2.77 -0.98 -14.34
CA TYR A 98 4.22 -1.03 -14.53
C TYR A 98 4.91 -1.87 -13.44
N ARG A 99 4.57 -1.62 -12.17
CA ARG A 99 5.13 -2.34 -11.02
C ARG A 99 4.79 -3.84 -11.07
N ARG A 100 3.57 -4.20 -11.47
CA ARG A 100 3.17 -5.61 -11.64
C ARG A 100 3.98 -6.28 -12.74
N ALA A 101 4.12 -5.65 -13.89
CA ALA A 101 4.89 -6.19 -15.01
C ALA A 101 6.35 -6.46 -14.61
N MET A 102 6.97 -5.51 -13.91
CA MET A 102 8.31 -5.66 -13.36
C MET A 102 8.39 -6.81 -12.34
N ALA A 103 7.46 -6.90 -11.40
CA ALA A 103 7.43 -7.99 -10.43
C ALA A 103 7.25 -9.37 -11.09
N CYS A 104 6.37 -9.49 -12.09
CA CYS A 104 6.20 -10.72 -12.85
C CYS A 104 7.47 -11.09 -13.63
N PHE A 105 8.14 -10.11 -14.25
CA PHE A 105 9.39 -10.34 -14.98
C PHE A 105 10.50 -10.91 -14.07
N GLU A 106 10.61 -10.42 -12.84
CA GLU A 106 11.58 -10.93 -11.85
C GLU A 106 11.22 -12.32 -11.30
N LEU A 107 9.95 -12.73 -11.40
CA LEU A 107 9.47 -14.04 -10.95
C LEU A 107 9.68 -15.17 -11.96
N GLY A 108 9.88 -14.84 -13.24
CA GLY A 108 10.07 -15.81 -14.35
C GLY A 108 8.92 -15.78 -15.35
#